data_AF-A0A2C6AJP9-F1
#
_entry.id   AF-A0A2C6AJP9-F1
#
_cell.length_a   1.000
_cell.length_b   1.000
_cell.length_c   1.000
_cell.angle_alpha   90.00
_cell.angle_beta   90.00
_cell.angle_gamma   90.00
#
_symmetry.space_group_name_H-M   'P 1'
#
loop_
_entity.id
_entity.type
_entity.pdbx_description
1 polymer ?
#
loop_
_entity_poly.entity_id
_entity_poly.type
_entity_poly.pdbx_seq_one_letter_code
_entity_poly.pdbx_strand_id
1 'polypeptide(L)'
;MSASEDLINFDVIECQKENIQSLPGGRSAKKLAELYSPSPLQLSTPTPSDTKNVNDCIRAEYEAEVRNIAESDDPLDVFDRYVRWTLDAYPSAQATPQSQLHTLLERATKAFISSAQYKNDPRYLKLWMYYIRFFSDAPREAYMFLARHGIGDGLALFYEEYAAWLEGASRWGQAEEVYKLGIEREARPVQRLLRKFKEFEERLAHQPDAAAAPSSPALPVMRPALAAKVDPFGSSSRSSDPQSHRQAAVTVGATSKSSKPKLAVFSDADSKPAVLSSRAEGSKGWDTISSLSDRKKENTMEPKPWVGETLKAGGKRAAEPKMAVFRDPD
;
A
#
# COMPACT_ATOMS: atom_id res chain seq x y z
N MET A 1 2.98 -34.99 -32.27
CA MET A 1 3.29 -35.51 -30.93
C MET A 1 3.93 -34.36 -30.13
N SER A 2 3.81 -34.36 -28.80
CA SER A 2 4.26 -33.31 -27.83
C SER A 2 3.21 -32.30 -27.31
N ALA A 3 2.05 -32.77 -26.84
CA ALA A 3 1.16 -31.97 -25.98
C ALA A 3 1.11 -32.48 -24.52
N SER A 4 1.79 -33.58 -24.22
CA SER A 4 1.69 -34.28 -22.93
C SER A 4 2.89 -34.09 -21.99
N GLU A 5 3.96 -33.41 -22.42
CA GLU A 5 5.19 -33.24 -21.61
C GLU A 5 5.23 -31.95 -20.77
N ASP A 6 4.28 -31.02 -20.95
CA ASP A 6 4.24 -29.74 -20.21
C ASP A 6 3.00 -29.64 -19.29
N LEU A 7 2.38 -30.78 -18.97
CA LEU A 7 1.24 -30.84 -18.05
C LEU A 7 1.75 -30.73 -16.60
N ILE A 8 1.42 -29.60 -15.99
CA ILE A 8 1.75 -29.31 -14.59
C ILE A 8 0.78 -30.08 -13.68
N ASN A 9 1.30 -30.82 -12.71
CA ASN A 9 0.49 -31.45 -11.68
C ASN A 9 -0.07 -30.36 -10.73
N PHE A 10 -1.40 -30.21 -10.71
CA PHE A 10 -2.09 -29.22 -9.88
C PHE A 10 -1.95 -29.49 -8.37
N ASP A 11 -1.85 -30.76 -7.95
CA ASP A 11 -1.79 -31.14 -6.53
C ASP A 11 -0.59 -30.49 -5.83
N VAL A 12 0.52 -30.33 -6.55
CA VAL A 12 1.74 -29.66 -6.06
C VAL A 12 1.47 -28.20 -5.69
N ILE A 13 0.67 -27.51 -6.51
CA ILE A 13 0.30 -26.11 -6.28
C ILE A 13 -0.76 -26.02 -5.18
N GLU A 14 -1.73 -26.94 -5.16
CA GLU A 14 -2.80 -26.96 -4.16
C GLU A 14 -2.26 -27.12 -2.73
N CYS A 15 -1.27 -27.98 -2.52
CA CYS A 15 -0.62 -28.15 -1.22
C CYS A 15 0.03 -26.86 -0.67
N GLN A 16 0.35 -25.90 -1.54
CA GLN A 16 1.07 -24.67 -1.21
C GLN A 16 0.25 -23.41 -1.45
N LYS A 17 -1.07 -23.53 -1.69
CA LYS A 17 -1.95 -22.40 -2.03
C LYS A 17 -1.95 -21.28 -0.99
N GLU A 18 -1.81 -21.60 0.29
CA GLU A 18 -1.74 -20.62 1.38
C GLU A 18 -0.45 -19.79 1.37
N ASN A 19 0.61 -20.28 0.71
CA ASN A 19 1.90 -19.59 0.57
C ASN A 19 1.98 -18.75 -0.71
N ILE A 20 0.95 -18.77 -1.56
CA ILE A 20 0.91 -18.10 -2.86
C ILE A 20 0.01 -16.88 -2.77
N GLN A 21 0.60 -15.68 -2.87
CA GLN A 21 -0.16 -14.43 -2.90
C GLN A 21 -0.90 -14.25 -4.23
N SER A 22 -2.17 -13.83 -4.18
CA SER A 22 -2.96 -13.50 -5.37
C SER A 22 -2.48 -12.20 -6.03
N LEU A 23 -2.24 -12.26 -7.34
CA LEU A 23 -1.85 -11.12 -8.16
C LEU A 23 -2.93 -10.85 -9.22
N PRO A 24 -3.28 -9.58 -9.51
CA PRO A 24 -4.25 -9.25 -10.57
C PRO A 24 -3.88 -9.81 -11.95
N GLY A 25 -2.58 -9.87 -12.26
CA GLY A 25 -2.06 -10.44 -13.50
C GLY A 25 -1.89 -11.97 -13.49
N GLY A 26 -2.27 -12.64 -12.39
CA GLY A 26 -2.00 -14.06 -12.18
C GLY A 26 -0.54 -14.38 -11.91
N ARG A 27 -0.23 -15.68 -11.88
CA ARG A 27 1.12 -16.23 -11.69
C ARG A 27 1.36 -17.35 -12.69
N SER A 28 2.61 -17.55 -13.09
CA SER A 28 2.97 -18.66 -13.97
C SER A 28 2.88 -19.99 -13.20
N ALA A 29 1.96 -20.87 -13.61
CA ALA A 29 1.81 -22.19 -13.02
C ALA A 29 3.11 -23.03 -13.15
N LYS A 30 3.85 -22.87 -14.26
CA LYS A 30 5.13 -23.56 -14.49
C LYS A 30 6.17 -23.16 -13.47
N LYS A 31 6.26 -21.87 -13.16
CA LYS A 31 7.21 -21.34 -12.16
C LYS A 31 6.83 -21.78 -10.74
N LEU A 32 5.53 -21.80 -10.42
CA LEU A 32 5.07 -22.33 -9.13
C LEU A 32 5.36 -23.83 -9.00
N ALA A 33 5.11 -24.60 -10.05
CA ALA A 33 5.44 -26.02 -10.08
C ALA A 33 6.94 -26.25 -9.94
N GLU A 34 7.78 -25.49 -10.64
CA GLU A 34 9.25 -25.56 -10.50
C GLU A 34 9.70 -25.30 -9.05
N LEU A 35 9.13 -24.27 -8.40
CA LEU A 35 9.45 -23.91 -7.02
C LEU A 35 9.02 -24.95 -5.98
N TYR A 36 7.87 -25.59 -6.20
CA TYR A 36 7.28 -26.53 -5.25
C TYR A 36 7.47 -28.00 -5.66
N SER A 37 8.06 -28.26 -6.82
CA SER A 37 8.31 -29.62 -7.31
C SER A 37 9.29 -30.33 -6.38
N PRO A 38 8.96 -31.53 -5.92
CA PRO A 38 9.91 -32.35 -5.19
C PRO A 38 11.01 -32.78 -6.18
N SER A 39 12.20 -32.22 -6.07
CA SER A 39 13.35 -32.71 -6.83
C SER A 39 13.59 -34.18 -6.48
N PRO A 40 13.77 -35.10 -7.46
CA PRO A 40 13.82 -36.54 -7.23
C PRO A 40 15.04 -37.02 -6.41
N LEU A 41 15.93 -36.11 -6.01
CA LEU A 41 17.05 -36.38 -5.11
C LEU A 41 16.82 -35.92 -3.66
N GLN A 42 15.69 -35.27 -3.34
CA GLN A 42 15.39 -34.79 -2.00
C GLN A 42 14.12 -35.46 -1.45
N LEU A 43 14.33 -36.60 -0.80
CA LEU A 43 13.38 -37.18 0.14
C LEU A 43 13.06 -36.12 1.20
N SER A 44 11.80 -35.69 1.24
CA SER A 44 11.19 -34.92 2.35
C SER A 44 11.79 -33.52 2.56
N THR A 45 11.06 -32.49 2.13
CA THR A 45 11.36 -31.04 2.24
C THR A 45 12.55 -30.54 1.41
N PRO A 46 12.36 -29.57 0.49
CA PRO A 46 13.49 -28.89 -0.13
C PRO A 46 14.27 -28.19 0.99
N THR A 47 15.55 -28.52 1.12
CA THR A 47 16.40 -27.86 2.11
C THR A 47 16.43 -26.38 1.75
N PRO A 48 15.97 -25.46 2.63
CA PRO A 48 15.79 -24.05 2.29
C PRO A 48 17.10 -23.33 1.96
N SER A 49 18.25 -23.98 2.11
CA SER A 49 19.58 -23.43 1.82
C SER A 49 19.91 -23.45 0.33
N ASP A 50 19.51 -24.50 -0.40
CA ASP A 50 19.90 -24.65 -1.81
C ASP A 50 19.14 -23.67 -2.71
N THR A 51 17.83 -23.51 -2.48
CA THR A 51 17.00 -22.54 -3.20
C THR A 51 17.37 -21.09 -2.86
N LYS A 52 17.79 -20.83 -1.61
CA LYS A 52 18.33 -19.51 -1.22
C LYS A 52 19.60 -19.18 -1.98
N ASN A 53 20.56 -20.11 -2.05
CA ASN A 53 21.82 -19.90 -2.76
C ASN A 53 21.60 -19.61 -4.27
N VAL A 54 20.70 -20.34 -4.93
CA VAL A 54 20.37 -20.09 -6.34
C VAL A 54 19.74 -18.71 -6.52
N ASN A 55 18.78 -18.34 -5.67
CA ASN A 55 18.14 -17.03 -5.73
C ASN A 55 19.13 -15.89 -5.43
N ASP A 56 20.07 -16.09 -4.51
CA ASP A 56 21.10 -15.12 -4.17
C ASP A 56 22.11 -14.92 -5.32
N CYS A 57 22.48 -15.98 -6.03
CA CYS A 57 23.31 -15.88 -7.24
C CYS A 57 22.61 -15.09 -8.35
N ILE A 58 21.36 -15.44 -8.69
CA ILE A 58 20.59 -14.74 -9.73
C ILE A 58 20.38 -13.28 -9.34
N ARG A 59 20.13 -13.00 -8.05
CA ARG A 59 20.06 -11.63 -7.53
C ARG A 59 21.37 -10.88 -7.74
N ALA A 60 22.51 -11.50 -7.44
CA ALA A 60 23.81 -10.86 -7.59
C ALA A 60 24.09 -10.45 -9.05
N GLU A 61 23.62 -11.25 -10.01
CA GLU A 61 23.66 -10.93 -11.44
C GLU A 61 22.80 -9.70 -11.77
N TYR A 62 21.52 -9.68 -11.34
CA TYR A 62 20.66 -8.51 -11.54
C TYR A 62 21.20 -7.25 -10.85
N GLU A 63 21.76 -7.36 -9.65
CA GLU A 63 22.38 -6.22 -8.96
C GLU A 63 23.67 -5.75 -9.65
N ALA A 64 24.36 -6.63 -10.38
CA ALA A 64 25.47 -6.23 -11.23
C ALA A 64 24.98 -5.48 -12.47
N GLU A 65 23.92 -5.95 -13.12
CA GLU A 65 23.27 -5.22 -14.23
C GLU A 65 22.78 -3.85 -13.78
N VAL A 66 22.15 -3.74 -12.61
CA VAL A 66 21.67 -2.46 -12.07
C VAL A 66 22.84 -1.52 -11.70
N ARG A 67 24.00 -2.06 -11.29
CA ARG A 67 25.21 -1.24 -11.10
C ARG A 67 25.76 -0.69 -12.41
N ASN A 68 25.66 -1.46 -13.50
CA ASN A 68 26.12 -1.08 -14.83
C ASN A 68 24.99 -0.48 -15.70
N ILE A 69 23.95 0.06 -15.08
CA ILE A 69 22.76 0.57 -15.77
C ILE A 69 23.02 1.78 -16.69
N ALA A 70 24.17 2.44 -16.54
CA ALA A 70 24.59 3.51 -17.44
C ALA A 70 25.10 3.00 -18.79
N GLU A 71 25.47 1.72 -18.87
CA GLU A 71 25.97 1.07 -20.08
C GLU A 71 24.87 0.33 -20.86
N SER A 72 23.65 0.23 -20.30
CA SER A 72 22.54 -0.45 -20.95
C SER A 72 21.74 0.48 -21.86
N ASP A 73 21.31 -0.04 -23.01
CA ASP A 73 20.48 0.70 -23.98
C ASP A 73 19.06 0.96 -23.45
N ASP A 74 18.51 0.01 -22.68
CA ASP A 74 17.22 0.15 -22.00
C ASP A 74 17.35 -0.15 -20.50
N PRO A 75 17.73 0.84 -19.67
CA PRO A 75 17.86 0.66 -18.23
C PRO A 75 16.55 0.29 -17.52
N LEU A 76 15.39 0.63 -18.08
CA LEU A 76 14.10 0.25 -17.49
C LEU A 76 13.84 -1.27 -17.58
N ASP A 77 14.29 -1.90 -18.68
CA ASP A 77 14.10 -3.33 -18.90
C ASP A 77 14.77 -4.19 -17.84
N VAL A 78 15.97 -3.79 -17.39
CA VAL A 78 16.69 -4.45 -16.30
C VAL A 78 15.82 -4.51 -15.04
N PHE A 79 15.16 -3.40 -14.68
CA PHE A 79 14.26 -3.37 -13.53
C PHE A 79 12.97 -4.16 -13.74
N ASP A 80 12.38 -4.13 -14.95
CA ASP A 80 11.17 -4.93 -15.24
C ASP A 80 11.46 -6.43 -15.12
N ARG A 81 12.55 -6.91 -15.73
CA ARG A 81 13.00 -8.31 -15.62
C ARG A 81 13.29 -8.69 -14.18
N TYR A 82 14.00 -7.83 -13.45
CA TYR A 82 14.35 -8.10 -12.07
C TYR A 82 13.11 -8.16 -11.15
N VAL A 83 12.15 -7.24 -11.31
CA VAL A 83 10.90 -7.27 -10.52
C VAL A 83 10.05 -8.50 -10.86
N ARG A 84 9.95 -8.87 -12.14
CA ARG A 84 9.23 -10.08 -12.57
C ARG A 84 9.87 -11.33 -11.98
N TRP A 85 11.19 -11.45 -12.04
CA TRP A 85 11.92 -12.54 -11.42
C TRP A 85 11.66 -12.59 -9.91
N THR A 86 11.70 -11.46 -9.20
CA THR A 86 11.43 -11.42 -7.75
C THR A 86 10.00 -11.86 -7.42
N LEU A 87 9.01 -11.45 -8.22
CA LEU A 87 7.63 -11.90 -8.04
C LEU A 87 7.46 -13.40 -8.30
N ASP A 88 8.16 -13.94 -9.28
CA ASP A 88 8.12 -15.37 -9.61
C ASP A 88 8.85 -16.21 -8.56
N ALA A 89 10.07 -15.82 -8.17
CA ALA A 89 10.92 -16.54 -7.21
C ALA A 89 10.35 -16.53 -5.78
N TYR A 90 9.57 -15.50 -5.43
CA TYR A 90 8.95 -15.35 -4.11
C TYR A 90 7.42 -15.28 -4.23
N PRO A 91 6.71 -16.42 -4.09
CA PRO A 91 5.25 -16.47 -4.13
C PRO A 91 4.54 -15.58 -3.10
N SER A 92 5.23 -15.26 -2.00
CA SER A 92 4.83 -14.27 -0.97
C SER A 92 5.84 -13.14 -0.84
N ALA A 93 6.17 -12.48 -1.97
CA ALA A 93 7.19 -11.44 -2.05
C ALA A 93 6.95 -10.26 -1.09
N GLN A 94 5.70 -9.87 -0.82
CA GLN A 94 5.40 -8.74 0.07
C GLN A 94 5.72 -9.05 1.54
N ALA A 95 5.49 -10.28 1.98
CA ALA A 95 5.64 -10.68 3.39
C ALA A 95 7.06 -11.13 3.73
N THR A 96 7.88 -11.43 2.73
CA THR A 96 9.21 -12.01 2.92
C THR A 96 10.29 -10.91 2.82
N PRO A 97 10.98 -10.54 3.92
CA PRO A 97 12.04 -9.53 3.86
C PRO A 97 13.19 -9.92 2.91
N GLN A 98 13.38 -11.22 2.69
CA GLN A 98 14.39 -11.76 1.78
C GLN A 98 14.13 -11.43 0.32
N SER A 99 12.90 -11.10 -0.09
CA SER A 99 12.60 -10.73 -1.48
C SER A 99 13.17 -9.36 -1.86
N GLN A 100 13.34 -8.47 -0.86
CA GLN A 100 13.74 -7.06 -1.02
C GLN A 100 12.95 -6.29 -2.08
N LEU A 101 11.74 -6.77 -2.43
CA LEU A 101 10.91 -6.21 -3.50
C LEU A 101 10.60 -4.73 -3.26
N HIS A 102 10.38 -4.35 -2.00
CA HIS A 102 10.18 -2.97 -1.59
C HIS A 102 11.34 -2.05 -2.02
N THR A 103 12.57 -2.40 -1.62
CA THR A 103 13.77 -1.61 -1.92
C THR A 103 14.03 -1.55 -3.41
N LEU A 104 13.79 -2.66 -4.12
CA LEU A 104 13.90 -2.73 -5.58
C LEU A 104 12.92 -1.76 -6.26
N LEU A 105 11.64 -1.80 -5.89
CA LEU A 105 10.63 -0.90 -6.45
C LEU A 105 10.90 0.56 -6.10
N GLU A 106 11.36 0.87 -4.88
CA GLU A 106 11.75 2.24 -4.53
C GLU A 106 12.91 2.76 -5.39
N ARG A 107 13.94 1.93 -5.60
CA ARG A 107 15.07 2.28 -6.48
C ARG A 107 14.60 2.51 -7.91
N ALA A 108 13.81 1.58 -8.46
CA ALA A 108 13.31 1.67 -9.83
C ALA A 108 12.42 2.90 -10.05
N THR A 109 11.47 3.14 -9.14
CA THR A 109 10.55 4.27 -9.24
C THR A 109 11.29 5.60 -9.14
N LYS A 110 12.29 5.73 -8.26
CA LYS A 110 13.10 6.94 -8.10
C LYS A 110 14.06 7.19 -9.27
N ALA A 111 14.65 6.16 -9.85
CA ALA A 111 15.68 6.29 -10.89
C ALA A 111 15.18 7.00 -12.16
N PHE A 112 13.90 6.82 -12.54
CA PHE A 112 13.37 7.28 -13.82
C PHE A 112 12.39 8.46 -13.74
N ILE A 113 12.27 9.14 -12.59
CA ILE A 113 11.33 10.27 -12.43
C ILE A 113 11.66 11.41 -13.40
N SER A 114 12.96 11.72 -13.56
CA SER A 114 13.46 12.77 -14.45
C SER A 114 13.54 12.34 -15.91
N SER A 115 13.49 11.04 -16.20
CA SER A 115 13.68 10.48 -17.53
C SER A 115 12.40 10.57 -18.36
N ALA A 116 12.30 11.61 -19.20
CA ALA A 116 11.12 11.86 -20.04
C ALA A 116 10.75 10.68 -20.95
N GLN A 117 11.74 9.90 -21.41
CA GLN A 117 11.53 8.76 -22.30
C GLN A 117 10.64 7.66 -21.71
N TYR A 118 10.65 7.49 -20.38
CA TYR A 118 9.90 6.44 -19.69
C TYR A 118 8.56 6.90 -19.13
N LYS A 119 8.25 8.21 -19.20
CA LYS A 119 7.03 8.76 -18.58
C LYS A 119 5.75 8.10 -19.08
N ASN A 120 5.67 7.76 -20.37
CA ASN A 120 4.51 7.10 -20.97
C ASN A 120 4.80 5.63 -21.36
N ASP A 121 5.82 4.99 -20.77
CA ASP A 121 6.08 3.57 -20.96
C ASP A 121 5.17 2.73 -20.03
N PRO A 122 4.36 1.78 -20.57
CA PRO A 122 3.54 0.89 -19.75
C PRO A 122 4.32 0.07 -18.72
N ARG A 123 5.58 -0.28 -18.99
CA ARG A 123 6.44 -1.04 -18.06
C ARG A 123 6.74 -0.21 -16.82
N TYR A 124 7.11 1.06 -17.01
CA TYR A 124 7.39 1.96 -15.89
C TYR A 124 6.13 2.22 -15.05
N LEU A 125 4.99 2.41 -15.71
CA LEU A 125 3.71 2.57 -15.00
C LEU A 125 3.35 1.33 -14.18
N LYS A 126 3.59 0.12 -14.69
CA LYS A 126 3.36 -1.13 -13.94
C LYS A 126 4.21 -1.21 -12.67
N LEU A 127 5.48 -0.81 -12.73
CA LEU A 127 6.34 -0.74 -11.53
C LEU A 127 5.73 0.17 -10.47
N TRP A 128 5.21 1.33 -10.87
CA TRP A 128 4.48 2.22 -9.97
C TRP A 128 3.20 1.59 -9.43
N MET A 129 2.42 0.87 -10.24
CA MET A 129 1.21 0.18 -9.75
C MET A 129 1.55 -0.89 -8.72
N TYR A 130 2.62 -1.67 -8.92
CA TYR A 130 3.09 -2.62 -7.90
C TYR A 130 3.51 -1.92 -6.61
N TYR A 131 4.25 -0.81 -6.72
CA TYR A 131 4.66 -0.04 -5.55
C TYR A 131 3.46 0.51 -4.77
N ILE A 132 2.48 1.10 -5.48
CA ILE A 132 1.27 1.65 -4.87
C ILE A 132 0.46 0.54 -4.17
N ARG A 133 0.25 -0.59 -4.84
CA ARG A 133 -0.59 -1.67 -4.34
C ARG A 133 0.02 -2.40 -3.14
N PHE A 134 1.33 -2.63 -3.13
CA PHE A 134 1.97 -3.45 -2.09
C PHE A 134 2.52 -2.64 -0.92
N PHE A 135 2.99 -1.42 -1.17
CA PHE A 135 3.83 -0.72 -0.21
C PHE A 135 3.35 0.70 0.13
N SER A 136 2.50 1.33 -0.68
CA SER A 136 2.07 2.70 -0.39
C SER A 136 1.09 2.79 0.78
N ASP A 137 1.42 3.66 1.74
CA ASP A 137 0.56 3.96 2.90
C ASP A 137 -0.54 4.96 2.57
N ALA A 138 -0.20 5.91 1.69
CA ALA A 138 -1.12 6.92 1.16
C ALA A 138 -1.16 6.81 -0.37
N PRO A 139 -1.95 5.86 -0.93
CA PRO A 139 -2.05 5.68 -2.38
C PRO A 139 -2.46 6.95 -3.11
N ARG A 140 -3.33 7.77 -2.49
CA ARG A 140 -3.75 9.07 -3.03
C ARG A 140 -2.56 9.97 -3.36
N GLU A 141 -1.59 10.08 -2.44
CA GLU A 141 -0.41 10.92 -2.61
C GLU A 141 0.49 10.40 -3.72
N ALA A 142 0.59 9.07 -3.88
CA ALA A 142 1.35 8.46 -4.96
C ALA A 142 0.71 8.73 -6.33
N TYR A 143 -0.61 8.61 -6.47
CA TYR A 143 -1.31 8.98 -7.71
C TYR A 143 -1.20 10.48 -8.03
N MET A 144 -1.33 11.35 -7.01
CA MET A 144 -1.11 12.79 -7.19
C MET A 144 0.33 13.12 -7.60
N PHE A 145 1.31 12.39 -7.06
CA PHE A 145 2.71 12.52 -7.47
C PHE A 145 2.91 12.14 -8.93
N LEU A 146 2.38 10.99 -9.36
CA LEU A 146 2.44 10.54 -10.76
C LEU A 146 1.85 11.58 -11.72
N ALA A 147 0.66 12.09 -11.40
CA ALA A 147 -0.01 13.14 -12.18
C ALA A 147 0.81 14.43 -12.27
N ARG A 148 1.45 14.86 -11.18
CA ARG A 148 2.29 16.08 -11.17
C ARG A 148 3.55 15.94 -12.01
N HIS A 149 4.13 14.75 -12.05
CA HIS A 149 5.32 14.46 -12.86
C HIS A 149 4.98 14.07 -14.30
N GLY A 150 3.68 13.93 -14.62
CA GLY A 150 3.18 13.51 -15.92
C GLY A 150 3.58 12.08 -16.27
N ILE A 151 3.63 11.19 -15.28
CA ILE A 151 3.96 9.78 -15.45
C ILE A 151 2.66 9.01 -15.69
N GLY A 152 2.56 8.36 -16.84
CA GLY A 152 1.39 7.57 -17.24
C GLY A 152 0.20 8.40 -17.73
N ASP A 153 0.36 9.71 -17.93
CA ASP A 153 -0.72 10.60 -18.36
C ASP A 153 -1.35 10.15 -19.69
N GLY A 154 -0.57 9.56 -20.60
CA GLY A 154 -1.06 9.04 -21.89
C GLY A 154 -1.55 7.59 -21.84
N LEU A 155 -1.55 6.93 -20.67
CA LEU A 155 -1.87 5.51 -20.54
C LEU A 155 -3.21 5.30 -19.83
N ALA A 156 -4.11 4.56 -20.47
CA ALA A 156 -5.43 4.24 -19.90
C ALA A 156 -5.30 3.52 -18.54
N LEU A 157 -4.26 2.69 -18.38
CA LEU A 157 -3.98 1.94 -17.15
C LEU A 157 -3.88 2.85 -15.92
N PHE A 158 -3.34 4.06 -16.04
CA PHE A 158 -3.21 4.98 -14.91
C PHE A 158 -4.59 5.40 -14.39
N TYR A 159 -5.48 5.81 -15.30
CA TYR A 159 -6.83 6.25 -14.95
C TYR A 159 -7.69 5.08 -14.48
N GLU A 160 -7.56 3.90 -15.10
CA GLU A 160 -8.24 2.66 -14.67
C GLU A 160 -7.92 2.31 -13.21
N GLU A 161 -6.64 2.23 -12.85
CA GLU A 161 -6.22 1.85 -11.50
C GLU A 161 -6.51 2.95 -10.48
N TYR A 162 -6.38 4.22 -10.86
CA TYR A 162 -6.67 5.33 -9.96
C TYR A 162 -8.17 5.43 -9.66
N ALA A 163 -9.02 5.29 -10.67
CA ALA A 163 -10.47 5.26 -10.48
C ALA A 163 -10.92 4.02 -9.69
N ALA A 164 -10.37 2.83 -9.98
CA ALA A 164 -10.66 1.62 -9.21
C ALA A 164 -10.28 1.75 -7.72
N TRP A 165 -9.17 2.43 -7.42
CA TRP A 165 -8.80 2.74 -6.04
C TRP A 165 -9.80 3.72 -5.38
N LEU A 166 -10.24 4.76 -6.10
CA LEU A 166 -11.24 5.72 -5.60
C LEU A 166 -12.61 5.08 -5.37
N GLU A 167 -13.02 4.17 -6.26
CA GLU A 167 -14.22 3.33 -6.10
C GLU A 167 -14.14 2.50 -4.81
N GLY A 168 -13.01 1.82 -4.58
CA GLY A 168 -12.79 1.06 -3.34
C GLY A 168 -12.76 1.92 -2.07
N ALA A 169 -12.43 3.20 -2.19
CA ALA A 169 -12.51 4.18 -1.12
C ALA A 169 -13.90 4.86 -1.00
N SER A 170 -14.90 4.41 -1.77
CA SER A 170 -16.25 4.99 -1.85
C SER A 170 -16.30 6.46 -2.30
N ARG A 171 -15.31 6.92 -3.09
CA ARG A 171 -15.20 8.30 -3.59
C ARG A 171 -15.61 8.38 -5.06
N TRP A 172 -16.87 8.04 -5.32
CA TRP A 172 -17.43 7.85 -6.66
C TRP A 172 -17.34 9.09 -7.56
N GLY A 173 -17.68 10.28 -7.06
CA GLY A 173 -17.59 11.51 -7.85
C GLY A 173 -16.18 11.80 -8.35
N GLN A 174 -15.16 11.50 -7.53
CA GLN A 174 -13.76 11.67 -7.96
C GLN A 174 -13.34 10.59 -8.95
N ALA A 175 -13.83 9.36 -8.80
CA ALA A 175 -13.56 8.29 -9.76
C ALA A 175 -14.10 8.65 -11.15
N GLU A 176 -15.31 9.21 -11.21
CA GLU A 176 -15.91 9.71 -12.46
C GLU A 176 -15.06 10.80 -13.12
N GLU A 177 -14.60 11.78 -12.33
CA GLU A 177 -13.73 12.86 -12.80
C GLU A 177 -12.38 12.32 -13.34
N VAL A 178 -11.80 11.29 -12.72
CA VAL A 178 -10.58 10.64 -13.21
C VAL A 178 -10.80 9.97 -14.57
N TYR A 179 -11.90 9.25 -14.75
CA TYR A 179 -12.21 8.63 -16.04
C TYR A 179 -12.42 9.67 -17.14
N LYS A 180 -13.19 10.72 -16.86
CA LYS A 180 -13.42 11.84 -17.79
C LYS A 180 -12.10 12.50 -18.18
N LEU A 181 -11.22 12.76 -17.22
CA LEU A 181 -9.91 13.32 -17.49
C LEU A 181 -9.03 12.41 -18.36
N GLY A 182 -9.07 11.09 -18.15
CA GLY A 182 -8.36 10.14 -19.00
C GLY A 182 -8.88 10.11 -20.44
N ILE A 183 -10.19 10.30 -20.62
CA ILE A 183 -10.84 10.41 -21.94
C ILE A 183 -10.46 11.72 -22.61
N GLU A 184 -10.49 12.86 -21.90
CA GLU A 184 -10.07 14.17 -22.38
C GLU A 184 -8.60 14.19 -22.82
N ARG A 185 -7.75 13.42 -22.14
CA ARG A 185 -6.32 13.26 -22.48
C ARG A 185 -6.05 12.17 -23.52
N GLU A 186 -7.09 11.56 -24.09
CA GLU A 186 -7.01 10.50 -25.09
C GLU A 186 -6.07 9.34 -24.69
N ALA A 187 -6.14 8.93 -23.42
CA ALA A 187 -5.25 7.93 -22.87
C ALA A 187 -5.43 6.57 -23.56
N ARG A 188 -4.31 5.96 -23.99
CA ARG A 188 -4.34 4.74 -24.83
C ARG A 188 -4.26 3.47 -23.98
N PRO A 189 -5.05 2.42 -24.30
CA PRO A 189 -6.07 2.33 -25.36
C PRO A 189 -7.40 2.99 -24.97
N VAL A 190 -7.86 3.99 -25.75
CA VAL A 190 -9.07 4.77 -25.43
C VAL A 190 -10.33 3.90 -25.37
N GLN A 191 -10.46 2.94 -26.30
CA GLN A 191 -11.60 2.01 -26.32
C GLN A 191 -11.71 1.19 -25.04
N ARG A 192 -10.58 0.81 -24.46
CA ARG A 192 -10.54 0.09 -23.19
C ARG A 192 -10.98 0.99 -22.03
N LEU A 193 -10.52 2.23 -22.02
CA LEU A 193 -10.90 3.23 -21.01
C LEU A 193 -12.41 3.52 -21.05
N LEU A 194 -12.98 3.73 -22.24
CA LEU A 194 -14.42 3.97 -22.42
C LEU A 194 -15.26 2.79 -21.93
N ARG A 195 -14.84 1.56 -22.24
CA ARG A 195 -15.52 0.36 -21.73
C ARG A 195 -15.47 0.30 -20.20
N LYS A 196 -14.31 0.59 -19.60
CA LYS A 196 -14.16 0.61 -18.14
C LYS A 196 -14.98 1.71 -17.47
N PHE A 197 -15.08 2.87 -18.11
CA PHE A 197 -15.95 3.95 -17.66
C PHE A 197 -17.41 3.54 -17.66
N LYS A 198 -17.88 2.86 -18.71
CA LYS A 198 -19.24 2.32 -18.75
C LYS A 198 -19.49 1.26 -17.67
N GLU A 199 -18.54 0.34 -17.45
CA GLU A 199 -18.62 -0.65 -16.36
C GLU A 199 -18.65 0.03 -14.97
N PHE A 200 -18.02 1.20 -14.83
CA PHE A 200 -18.11 2.02 -13.62
C PHE A 200 -19.49 2.68 -13.48
N GLU A 201 -20.04 3.28 -14.53
CA GLU A 201 -21.38 3.88 -14.52
C GLU A 201 -22.46 2.84 -14.18
N GLU A 202 -22.34 1.63 -14.73
CA GLU A 202 -23.22 0.51 -14.40
C GLU A 202 -23.12 0.18 -12.90
N ARG A 203 -21.92 0.06 -12.33
CA ARG A 203 -21.75 -0.19 -10.89
C ARG A 203 -22.30 0.94 -10.03
N LEU A 204 -22.09 2.19 -10.43
CA LEU A 204 -22.61 3.37 -9.73
C LEU A 204 -24.15 3.38 -9.74
N ALA A 205 -24.78 3.03 -10.86
CA ALA A 205 -26.24 2.95 -10.98
C ALA A 205 -26.86 1.89 -10.06
N HIS A 206 -26.13 0.80 -9.78
CA HIS A 206 -26.56 -0.23 -8.83
C HIS A 206 -26.36 0.19 -7.36
N GLN A 207 -25.77 1.36 -7.10
CA GLN A 207 -25.49 1.86 -5.76
C GLN A 207 -26.18 3.23 -5.52
N PRO A 208 -27.51 3.25 -5.29
CA PRO A 208 -28.30 4.49 -5.22
C PRO A 208 -27.89 5.45 -4.08
N ASP A 209 -27.25 4.95 -3.01
CA ASP A 209 -26.72 5.77 -1.91
C ASP A 209 -25.45 6.56 -2.29
N ALA A 210 -24.72 6.15 -3.33
CA ALA A 210 -23.45 6.79 -3.71
C ALA A 210 -23.66 8.10 -4.51
N ALA A 211 -24.74 8.20 -5.28
CA ALA A 211 -25.11 9.42 -6.01
C ALA A 211 -25.69 10.51 -5.07
N ALA A 212 -26.21 10.11 -3.91
CA ALA A 212 -26.80 11.00 -2.90
C ALA A 212 -25.83 11.35 -1.75
N ALA A 213 -24.63 10.76 -1.73
CA ALA A 213 -23.63 11.03 -0.70
C ALA A 213 -22.99 12.42 -0.90
N PRO A 214 -23.14 13.37 0.03
CA PRO A 214 -22.49 14.67 -0.09
C PRO A 214 -20.96 14.50 -0.15
N SER A 215 -20.31 15.31 -0.99
CA SER A 215 -18.84 15.38 -1.17
C SER A 215 -18.11 15.96 0.06
N SER A 216 -18.35 15.39 1.23
CA SER A 216 -17.82 15.79 2.54
C SER A 216 -17.55 14.54 3.37
N PRO A 217 -16.53 14.53 4.25
CA PRO A 217 -16.08 13.31 4.93
C PRO A 217 -17.21 12.74 5.80
N ALA A 218 -17.40 11.42 5.72
CA ALA A 218 -18.33 10.66 6.53
C ALA A 218 -18.21 11.09 7.99
N LEU A 219 -19.27 11.66 8.56
CA LEU A 219 -19.40 11.69 10.01
C LEU A 219 -19.68 10.24 10.42
N PRO A 220 -18.72 9.54 11.06
CA PRO A 220 -19.06 8.27 11.71
C PRO A 220 -20.17 8.53 12.72
N VAL A 221 -20.96 7.50 13.04
CA VAL A 221 -21.90 7.46 14.18
C VAL A 221 -21.35 8.37 15.28
N MET A 222 -22.05 9.48 15.54
CA MET A 222 -21.54 10.59 16.35
C MET A 222 -21.16 10.07 17.73
N ARG A 223 -19.90 9.68 17.89
CA ARG A 223 -19.24 9.69 19.19
C ARG A 223 -19.06 11.19 19.45
N PRO A 224 -19.74 11.77 20.44
CA PRO A 224 -19.58 13.19 20.71
C PRO A 224 -18.09 13.46 20.92
N ALA A 225 -17.50 14.22 20.00
CA ALA A 225 -16.08 14.54 20.02
C ALA A 225 -15.79 15.31 21.30
N LEU A 226 -14.74 14.91 22.03
CA LEU A 226 -14.37 15.47 23.34
C LEU A 226 -15.42 15.25 24.46
N ALA A 227 -16.37 14.32 24.32
CA ALA A 227 -17.24 13.99 25.44
C ALA A 227 -16.46 13.39 26.60
N ALA A 228 -16.78 13.83 27.82
CA ALA A 228 -16.27 13.23 29.03
C ALA A 228 -16.61 11.73 29.04
N LYS A 229 -15.62 10.88 29.35
CA LYS A 229 -15.77 9.44 29.50
C LYS A 229 -16.67 9.18 30.71
N VAL A 230 -17.98 9.06 30.50
CA VAL A 230 -18.91 8.54 31.49
C VAL A 230 -19.05 7.05 31.22
N ASP A 231 -18.60 6.23 32.17
CA ASP A 231 -18.67 4.77 32.07
C ASP A 231 -20.14 4.32 32.26
N PRO A 232 -20.78 3.69 31.24
CA PRO A 232 -22.18 3.30 31.33
C PRO A 232 -22.45 2.09 32.24
N PHE A 233 -21.42 1.42 32.77
CA PHE A 233 -21.56 0.32 33.74
C PHE A 233 -20.70 0.48 35.00
N GLY A 234 -20.07 1.65 35.17
CA GLY A 234 -19.26 1.94 36.35
C GLY A 234 -20.14 2.18 37.57
N SER A 235 -20.20 1.21 38.48
CA SER A 235 -20.63 1.46 39.85
C SER A 235 -19.77 2.56 40.46
N SER A 236 -20.42 3.57 41.01
CA SER A 236 -19.85 4.76 41.64
C SER A 236 -18.63 4.44 42.53
N SER A 237 -17.42 4.46 41.96
CA SER A 237 -16.15 4.48 42.69
C SER A 237 -14.96 4.67 41.74
N ARG A 238 -14.78 5.90 41.25
CA ARG A 238 -13.43 6.42 41.12
C ARG A 238 -13.33 7.61 42.04
N SER A 239 -12.53 7.42 43.07
CA SER A 239 -12.09 8.44 44.01
C SER A 239 -11.72 9.71 43.24
N SER A 240 -12.58 10.72 43.35
CA SER A 240 -12.22 12.09 43.04
C SER A 240 -11.03 12.43 43.93
N ASP A 241 -9.89 12.71 43.31
CA ASP A 241 -8.79 13.37 43.99
C ASP A 241 -9.32 14.73 44.47
N PRO A 242 -9.45 14.99 45.79
CA PRO A 242 -10.14 16.17 46.30
C PRO A 242 -9.37 17.49 46.09
N GLN A 243 -8.31 17.49 45.29
CA GLN A 243 -7.47 18.66 45.02
C GLN A 243 -7.33 19.04 43.53
N SER A 244 -8.08 18.41 42.61
CA SER A 244 -8.07 18.86 41.21
C SER A 244 -9.06 20.00 40.96
N HIS A 245 -8.51 21.12 40.55
CA HIS A 245 -9.10 22.43 40.28
C HIS A 245 -10.57 22.42 39.81
N ARG A 246 -11.45 23.08 40.58
CA ARG A 246 -12.75 23.60 40.11
C ARG A 246 -12.52 24.43 38.84
N GLN A 247 -12.79 23.86 37.68
CA GLN A 247 -13.13 24.67 36.52
C GLN A 247 -14.62 25.00 36.64
N ALA A 248 -14.88 26.09 37.36
CA ALA A 248 -16.13 26.82 37.23
C ALA A 248 -16.39 27.05 35.74
N ALA A 249 -17.65 26.97 35.33
CA ALA A 249 -18.09 27.49 34.04
C ALA A 249 -17.62 28.95 33.93
N VAL A 250 -16.52 29.16 33.22
CA VAL A 250 -16.08 30.51 32.87
C VAL A 250 -16.96 30.92 31.69
N THR A 251 -18.01 31.67 31.99
CA THR A 251 -18.59 32.62 31.05
C THR A 251 -17.50 33.63 30.71
N VAL A 252 -16.67 33.32 29.71
CA VAL A 252 -15.77 34.31 29.13
C VAL A 252 -16.66 35.27 28.35
N GLY A 253 -17.13 36.32 29.02
CA GLY A 253 -17.66 37.50 28.38
C GLY A 253 -16.64 37.98 27.37
N ALA A 254 -17.06 38.10 26.11
CA ALA A 254 -16.24 38.63 25.04
C ALA A 254 -15.80 40.05 25.41
N THR A 255 -14.56 40.19 25.88
CA THR A 255 -13.92 41.50 25.92
C THR A 255 -13.42 41.79 24.52
N SER A 256 -14.22 42.53 23.75
CA SER A 256 -13.84 43.05 22.45
C SER A 256 -12.74 44.11 22.61
N LYS A 257 -11.48 43.67 22.73
CA LYS A 257 -10.35 44.57 22.54
C LYS A 257 -10.31 45.00 21.07
N SER A 258 -10.37 46.31 20.85
CA SER A 258 -10.40 47.00 19.55
C SER A 258 -9.45 46.38 18.52
N SER A 259 -10.02 45.76 17.48
CA SER A 259 -9.25 45.06 16.46
C SER A 259 -8.68 46.04 15.43
N LYS A 260 -7.34 46.05 15.29
CA LYS A 260 -6.68 46.46 14.04
C LYS A 260 -7.31 45.70 12.86
N PRO A 261 -7.38 46.27 11.64
CA PRO A 261 -8.02 45.60 10.51
C PRO A 261 -7.32 44.26 10.26
N LYS A 262 -8.04 43.17 10.46
CA LYS A 262 -7.58 41.79 10.23
C LYS A 262 -7.91 41.45 8.78
N LEU A 263 -6.93 40.98 8.01
CA LEU A 263 -7.13 40.50 6.65
C LEU A 263 -8.33 39.54 6.62
N ALA A 264 -9.28 39.78 5.72
CA ALA A 264 -10.41 38.89 5.51
C ALA A 264 -9.87 37.57 4.95
N VAL A 265 -10.19 36.46 5.61
CA VAL A 265 -9.89 35.12 5.11
C VAL A 265 -10.71 34.94 3.83
N PHE A 266 -10.02 34.60 2.73
CA PHE A 266 -10.67 34.33 1.45
C PHE A 266 -11.56 33.09 1.59
N SER A 267 -12.86 33.27 1.36
CA SER A 267 -13.85 32.19 1.34
C SER A 267 -14.16 31.85 -0.10
N ASP A 268 -13.66 30.70 -0.55
CA ASP A 268 -13.95 30.16 -1.87
C ASP A 268 -15.10 29.17 -1.75
N ALA A 269 -16.33 29.66 -1.92
CA ALA A 269 -17.54 28.84 -1.82
C ALA A 269 -17.84 28.06 -3.12
N ASP A 270 -17.15 28.37 -4.22
CA ASP A 270 -17.44 27.84 -5.57
C ASP A 270 -16.31 27.02 -6.20
N SER A 271 -15.13 26.91 -5.56
CA SER A 271 -14.07 26.05 -6.11
C SER A 271 -14.30 24.57 -5.81
N LYS A 272 -14.56 23.81 -6.87
CA LYS A 272 -14.51 22.34 -6.81
C LYS A 272 -13.06 21.93 -6.52
N PRO A 273 -12.80 21.07 -5.51
CA PRO A 273 -11.45 20.59 -5.25
C PRO A 273 -10.98 19.78 -6.46
N ALA A 274 -10.00 20.30 -7.20
CA ALA A 274 -9.45 19.62 -8.37
C ALA A 274 -8.87 18.25 -7.98
N VAL A 275 -9.22 17.22 -8.75
CA VAL A 275 -8.78 15.84 -8.52
C VAL A 275 -7.27 15.69 -8.65
N LEU A 276 -6.67 16.47 -9.57
CA LEU A 276 -5.24 16.56 -9.78
C LEU A 276 -4.79 18.01 -9.56
N SER A 277 -3.70 18.22 -8.81
CA SER A 277 -3.08 19.54 -8.72
C SER A 277 -2.41 19.90 -10.04
N SER A 278 -2.77 21.05 -10.62
CA SER A 278 -1.94 21.73 -11.60
C SER A 278 -0.69 22.31 -10.93
N ARG A 279 0.41 22.38 -11.68
CA ARG A 279 1.67 22.93 -11.20
C ARG A 279 1.52 24.43 -10.93
N ALA A 280 1.47 24.85 -9.67
CA ALA A 280 1.78 26.22 -9.30
C ALA A 280 3.31 26.40 -9.36
N GLU A 281 3.79 27.39 -10.10
CA GLU A 281 5.22 27.75 -10.13
C GLU A 281 5.66 28.13 -8.72
N GLY A 282 6.29 27.19 -7.99
CA GLY A 282 6.82 27.43 -6.64
C GLY A 282 6.59 26.33 -5.61
N SER A 283 5.88 25.24 -5.90
CA SER A 283 5.65 24.16 -4.91
C SER A 283 6.89 23.29 -4.66
N LYS A 284 7.85 23.79 -3.89
CA LYS A 284 9.00 23.01 -3.39
C LYS A 284 8.49 21.96 -2.38
N GLY A 285 8.85 20.70 -2.56
CA GLY A 285 8.55 19.62 -1.61
C GLY A 285 7.82 18.39 -2.16
N TRP A 286 7.46 18.40 -3.45
CA TRP A 286 6.89 17.23 -4.16
C TRP A 286 7.79 16.71 -5.29
N ASP A 287 9.05 17.13 -5.27
CA ASP A 287 10.04 16.77 -6.30
C ASP A 287 10.48 15.31 -6.18
N THR A 288 10.48 14.75 -4.96
CA THR A 288 10.86 13.35 -4.67
C THR A 288 9.93 12.74 -3.63
N ILE A 289 9.47 11.49 -3.83
CA ILE A 289 8.83 10.69 -2.78
C ILE A 289 9.93 10.15 -1.85
N SER A 290 9.95 10.56 -0.58
CA SER A 290 10.83 9.99 0.46
C SER A 290 10.60 8.49 0.63
N SER A 291 11.59 7.75 1.15
CA SER A 291 11.43 6.31 1.40
C SER A 291 10.25 6.05 2.35
N LEU A 292 9.59 4.90 2.21
CA LEU A 292 8.49 4.52 3.12
C LEU A 292 8.97 4.40 4.56
N SER A 293 10.21 3.95 4.76
CA SER A 293 10.88 3.93 6.07
C SER A 293 10.95 5.34 6.67
N ASP A 294 11.33 6.35 5.90
CA ASP A 294 11.39 7.75 6.37
C ASP A 294 10.00 8.31 6.71
N ARG A 295 8.98 7.91 5.95
CA ARG A 295 7.59 8.36 6.14
C ARG A 295 6.93 7.74 7.37
N LYS A 296 7.33 6.52 7.74
CA LYS A 296 6.75 5.75 8.86
C LYS A 296 7.60 5.74 10.13
N LYS A 297 8.77 6.38 10.13
CA LYS A 297 9.68 6.38 11.27
C LYS A 297 9.05 6.87 12.57
N GLU A 298 8.07 7.77 12.51
CA GLU A 298 7.37 8.30 13.69
C GLU A 298 6.16 7.46 14.11
N ASN A 299 5.65 6.62 13.20
CA ASN A 299 4.49 5.73 13.45
C ASN A 299 4.91 4.31 13.87
N THR A 300 6.20 3.97 13.77
CA THR A 300 6.72 2.62 14.03
C THR A 300 7.76 2.69 15.15
N MET A 301 7.54 1.94 16.23
CA MET A 301 8.54 1.82 17.30
C MET A 301 9.57 0.74 16.93
N GLU A 302 10.84 1.01 17.17
CA GLU A 302 11.90 0.04 16.89
C GLU A 302 11.75 -1.22 17.77
N PRO A 303 11.99 -2.42 17.22
CA PRO A 303 11.83 -3.66 17.95
C PRO A 303 12.86 -3.76 19.08
N LYS A 304 12.37 -3.88 20.31
CA LYS A 304 13.21 -4.13 21.48
C LYS A 304 13.41 -5.65 21.66
N PRO A 305 14.63 -6.13 21.96
CA PRO A 305 14.89 -7.56 22.14
C PRO A 305 14.05 -8.16 23.28
N TRP A 306 13.46 -9.33 23.02
CA TRP A 306 12.60 -10.05 23.98
C TRP A 306 13.34 -10.66 25.19
N VAL A 307 14.68 -10.67 25.17
CA VAL A 307 15.47 -11.27 26.26
C VAL A 307 15.50 -10.30 27.44
N GLY A 308 14.77 -10.63 28.51
CA GLY A 308 14.82 -9.96 29.82
C GLY A 308 13.60 -9.13 30.20
N GLU A 309 12.60 -8.98 29.33
CA GLU A 309 11.39 -8.23 29.63
C GLU A 309 10.32 -9.15 30.27
N THR A 310 10.38 -9.27 31.60
CA THR A 310 9.32 -9.93 32.36
C THR A 310 8.17 -8.94 32.57
N LEU A 311 7.01 -9.21 31.99
CA LEU A 311 5.77 -8.51 32.34
C LEU A 311 5.58 -8.64 33.86
N LYS A 312 5.56 -7.52 34.59
CA LYS A 312 5.12 -7.51 35.99
C LYS A 312 3.62 -7.77 36.04
N ALA A 313 3.23 -9.03 35.88
CA ALA A 313 1.92 -9.50 36.27
C ALA A 313 1.85 -9.41 37.80
N GLY A 314 1.34 -8.29 38.30
CA GLY A 314 1.02 -8.11 39.70
C GLY A 314 -0.10 -9.08 40.10
N GLY A 315 0.28 -10.23 40.65
CA GLY A 315 -0.65 -11.20 41.20
C GLY A 315 0.11 -12.35 41.82
N LYS A 316 -0.03 -12.52 43.15
CA LYS A 316 0.47 -13.68 43.87
C LYS A 316 -0.17 -14.93 43.25
N ARG A 317 0.57 -15.69 42.44
CA ARG A 317 0.12 -17.02 42.02
C ARG A 317 0.19 -17.93 43.24
N ALA A 318 -0.97 -18.46 43.65
CA ALA A 318 -1.00 -19.58 44.57
C ALA A 318 -0.24 -20.75 43.93
N ALA A 319 0.56 -21.46 44.73
CA ALA A 319 1.36 -22.58 44.27
C ALA A 319 0.44 -23.77 43.95
N GLU A 320 0.05 -23.92 42.69
CA GLU A 320 -0.55 -25.16 42.18
C GLU A 320 0.57 -26.16 41.80
N PRO A 321 0.34 -27.47 41.98
CA PRO A 321 1.34 -28.49 41.70
C PRO A 321 1.69 -28.54 40.20
N LYS A 322 3.00 -28.49 39.90
CA LYS A 322 3.56 -28.59 38.55
C LYS A 322 3.12 -29.91 37.88
N MET A 323 2.53 -29.81 36.69
CA MET A 323 2.33 -30.93 35.77
C MET A 323 3.65 -31.68 35.56
N ALA A 324 3.66 -32.99 35.83
CA ALA A 324 4.79 -33.85 35.52
C ALA A 324 4.85 -34.08 34.00
N VAL A 325 5.94 -33.63 33.37
CA VAL A 325 6.23 -33.96 31.96
C VAL A 325 6.76 -35.38 31.93
N PHE A 326 6.04 -36.28 31.25
CA PHE A 326 6.47 -37.66 31.06
C PHE A 326 7.73 -37.68 30.17
N ARG A 327 8.79 -38.35 30.63
CA ARG A 327 9.96 -38.68 29.82
C ARG A 327 9.88 -40.16 29.48
N ASP A 328 9.99 -40.48 28.20
CA ASP A 328 10.07 -41.87 27.75
C ASP A 328 11.35 -42.53 28.30
N PRO A 329 11.28 -43.81 28.72
CA PRO A 329 12.44 -44.58 29.14
C PRO A 329 13.31 -44.97 27.93
N ASP A 330 14.63 -44.92 28.13
CA ASP A 330 15.66 -45.32 27.16
C ASP A 330 15.49 -46.77 26.66
#